data_AF-A0AAV5T4B9-F1
#
_entry.id   AF-A0AAV5T4B9-F1
#
_cell.length_a   1.000
_cell.length_b   1.000
_cell.length_c   1.000
_cell.angle_alpha   90.00
_cell.angle_beta   90.00
_cell.angle_gamma   90.00
#
_symmetry.space_group_name_H-M   'P 1'
#
loop_
_entity.id
_entity.type
_entity.pdbx_description
1 polymer ?
#
loop_
_entity_poly.entity_id
_entity_poly.type
_entity_poly.pdbx_seq_one_letter_code
_entity_poly.pdbx_strand_id
1 'polypeptide(L)'
;IKMLPARVTLVSTLRGMGRRAPKQGKPPILPPSKKVLYHVVHPEWESPRDVEELLWRRLTYNNAIMSLREVWRQELKAKETAGTGMEHMREEEERELDGLLAAAERHNEERKAKRAAREEEEMRETRGEMLREIEEKLEEDRRTAENSAKEVRAAIERSAHFVNRENLEESILKALDSPTVYDYAIDRSGKKYIEEPPVKYQEGTPTRQKGRLYEKTLGPFKAADAEKTTVV
;
A
#
# COMPACT_ATOMS: atom_id res chain seq x y z
N ILE A 1 24.46 -14.58 15.51
CA ILE A 1 24.85 -15.19 14.20
C ILE A 1 25.18 -14.05 13.25
N LYS A 2 26.47 -13.74 13.04
CA LYS A 2 26.91 -12.73 12.06
C LYS A 2 27.67 -13.48 10.96
N MET A 3 27.12 -13.46 9.76
CA MET A 3 27.70 -14.04 8.55
C MET A 3 28.89 -13.19 8.10
N LEU A 4 30.04 -13.82 7.90
CA LEU A 4 31.19 -13.20 7.23
C LEU A 4 31.03 -13.36 5.72
N PRO A 5 31.27 -12.32 4.89
CA PRO A 5 31.32 -12.49 3.44
C PRO A 5 32.66 -13.11 3.03
N ALA A 6 32.59 -14.21 2.29
CA ALA A 6 33.72 -14.83 1.63
C ALA A 6 34.31 -13.85 0.59
N ARG A 7 35.47 -13.26 0.90
CA ARG A 7 36.29 -12.57 -0.10
C ARG A 7 37.09 -13.62 -0.87
N VAL A 8 36.60 -13.97 -2.07
CA VAL A 8 37.41 -14.65 -3.09
C VAL A 8 38.44 -13.63 -3.58
N THR A 9 39.64 -13.66 -3.00
CA THR A 9 40.79 -12.92 -3.53
C THR A 9 41.43 -13.76 -4.63
N LEU A 10 41.08 -13.47 -5.89
CA LEU A 10 41.89 -13.85 -7.04
C LEU A 10 43.22 -13.10 -6.94
N VAL A 11 44.23 -13.76 -6.38
CA VAL A 11 45.61 -13.28 -6.40
C VAL A 11 46.16 -13.57 -7.80
N SER A 12 45.90 -12.67 -8.75
CA SER A 12 46.70 -12.62 -9.96
C SER A 12 48.07 -12.07 -9.58
N THR A 13 49.05 -12.96 -9.43
CA THR A 13 50.47 -12.57 -9.35
C THR A 13 50.87 -11.95 -10.69
N LEU A 14 50.65 -10.65 -10.84
CA LEU A 14 51.34 -9.83 -11.81
C LEU A 14 52.83 -9.88 -11.44
N ARG A 15 53.58 -10.78 -12.07
CA ARG A 15 55.05 -10.69 -12.08
C ARG A 15 55.41 -9.45 -12.87
N GLY A 16 55.35 -8.29 -12.21
CA GLY A 16 55.84 -7.03 -12.72
C GLY A 16 57.36 -7.11 -12.84
N MET A 17 57.86 -7.71 -13.93
CA MET A 17 59.21 -7.47 -14.43
C MET A 17 59.31 -6.04 -15.00
N GLY A 18 58.74 -5.06 -14.30
CA GLY A 18 58.88 -3.66 -14.63
C GLY A 18 60.29 -3.23 -14.24
N ARG A 19 61.05 -2.68 -15.20
CA ARG A 19 62.32 -2.02 -14.90
C ARG A 19 62.01 -0.87 -13.93
N ARG A 20 62.44 -0.97 -12.67
CA ARG A 20 62.33 0.14 -11.71
C ARG A 20 62.99 1.37 -12.32
N ALA A 21 62.32 2.52 -12.25
CA ALA A 21 62.91 3.78 -12.68
C ALA A 21 64.26 3.96 -11.95
N PRO A 22 65.36 4.26 -12.66
CA PRO A 22 66.64 4.49 -12.01
C PRO A 22 66.49 5.62 -10.99
N LYS A 23 67.18 5.51 -9.86
CA LYS A 23 67.17 6.57 -8.85
C LYS A 23 67.62 7.86 -9.51
N GLN A 24 66.81 8.91 -9.40
CA GLN A 24 67.15 10.22 -9.94
C GLN A 24 68.47 10.67 -9.29
N GLY A 25 69.45 11.01 -10.14
CA GLY A 25 70.76 11.48 -9.69
C GLY A 25 70.67 12.82 -8.97
N LYS A 26 71.82 13.37 -8.56
CA LYS A 26 71.86 14.71 -7.97
C LYS A 26 71.34 15.74 -9.00
N PRO A 27 70.42 16.64 -8.64
CA PRO A 27 69.97 17.69 -9.53
C PRO A 27 71.13 18.63 -9.94
N PRO A 28 71.13 19.18 -11.17
CA PRO A 28 72.23 20.02 -11.69
C PRO A 28 72.56 21.27 -10.87
N ILE A 29 71.65 21.68 -9.99
CA ILE A 29 71.77 22.87 -9.11
C ILE A 29 72.77 22.62 -7.97
N LEU A 30 73.01 21.37 -7.59
CA LEU A 30 73.91 21.03 -6.50
C LEU A 30 75.36 20.92 -6.99
N PRO A 31 76.33 21.55 -6.31
CA PRO A 31 77.73 21.41 -6.68
C PRO A 31 78.19 19.95 -6.52
N PRO A 32 79.12 19.47 -7.35
CA PRO A 32 79.70 18.16 -7.17
C PRO A 32 80.41 18.07 -5.81
N SER A 33 80.42 16.88 -5.22
CA SER A 33 81.11 16.67 -3.94
C SER A 33 82.61 16.89 -4.09
N LYS A 34 83.27 17.41 -3.05
CA LYS A 34 84.74 17.65 -3.02
C LYS A 34 85.58 16.43 -3.45
N LYS A 35 85.12 15.21 -3.15
CA LYS A 35 85.77 13.95 -3.57
C LYS A 35 85.73 13.70 -5.08
N VAL A 36 84.64 14.10 -5.75
CA VAL A 36 84.42 13.91 -7.20
C VAL A 36 85.01 15.07 -8.00
N LEU A 37 85.06 16.27 -7.42
CA LEU A 37 85.52 17.50 -8.07
C LEU A 37 86.90 17.36 -8.73
N TYR A 38 87.79 16.56 -8.15
CA TYR A 38 89.15 16.31 -8.66
C TYR A 38 89.39 14.85 -9.08
N HIS A 39 88.36 14.00 -9.07
CA HIS A 39 88.49 12.60 -9.44
C HIS A 39 88.30 12.44 -10.95
N VAL A 40 89.39 12.18 -11.66
CA VAL A 40 89.37 11.81 -13.08
C VAL A 40 89.14 10.31 -13.18
N VAL A 41 88.13 9.90 -13.96
CA VAL A 41 87.92 8.48 -14.26
C VAL A 41 88.97 8.08 -15.28
N HIS A 42 89.89 7.22 -14.86
CA HIS A 42 90.86 6.60 -15.75
C HIS A 42 90.28 5.29 -16.26
N PRO A 43 89.92 5.19 -17.55
CA PRO A 43 89.55 3.91 -18.11
C PRO A 43 90.76 2.98 -18.07
N GLU A 44 90.50 1.70 -17.84
CA GLU A 44 91.55 0.68 -17.93
C GLU A 44 92.04 0.58 -19.37
N TRP A 45 93.33 0.31 -19.55
CA TRP A 45 93.88 0.10 -20.89
C TRP A 45 93.44 -1.26 -21.41
N GLU A 46 92.69 -1.25 -22.50
CA GLU A 46 92.26 -2.45 -23.22
C GLU A 46 93.10 -2.64 -24.49
N SER A 47 93.33 -3.89 -24.87
CA SER A 47 94.05 -4.17 -26.10
C SER A 47 93.21 -3.74 -27.32
N PRO A 48 93.81 -3.14 -28.37
CA PRO A 48 93.04 -2.69 -29.55
C PRO A 48 92.24 -3.81 -30.22
N ARG A 49 92.80 -5.02 -30.22
CA ARG A 49 92.15 -6.22 -30.78
C ARG A 49 90.85 -6.57 -30.05
N ASP A 50 90.86 -6.53 -28.72
CA ASP A 50 89.69 -6.89 -27.92
C ASP A 50 88.59 -5.85 -28.08
N VAL A 51 88.96 -4.56 -28.17
CA VAL A 51 88.02 -3.46 -28.41
C VAL A 51 87.33 -3.60 -29.78
N GLU A 52 88.09 -3.88 -30.84
CA GLU A 52 87.55 -4.10 -32.18
C GLU A 52 86.56 -5.28 -32.20
N GLU A 53 86.93 -6.40 -31.58
CA GLU A 53 86.06 -7.56 -31.49
C GLU A 53 84.78 -7.26 -30.68
N LEU A 54 84.91 -6.57 -29.55
CA LEU A 54 83.77 -6.21 -28.69
C LEU A 54 82.81 -5.27 -29.43
N LEU A 55 83.32 -4.28 -30.15
CA LEU A 55 82.51 -3.38 -30.97
C LEU A 55 81.78 -4.13 -32.08
N TRP A 56 82.46 -5.05 -32.76
CA TRP A 56 81.85 -5.87 -33.81
C TRP A 56 80.76 -6.80 -33.26
N ARG A 57 81.03 -7.50 -32.14
CA ARG A 57 80.04 -8.35 -31.45
C ARG A 57 78.83 -7.54 -30.97
N ARG A 58 79.05 -6.34 -30.45
CA ARG A 58 77.97 -5.44 -30.03
C ARG A 58 77.11 -5.01 -31.21
N LEU A 59 77.74 -4.63 -32.32
CA LEU A 59 77.03 -4.21 -33.53
C LEU A 59 76.19 -5.35 -34.11
N THR A 60 76.80 -6.53 -34.29
CA THR A 60 76.13 -7.72 -34.83
C THR A 60 74.95 -8.16 -33.96
N TYR A 61 75.15 -8.24 -32.63
CA TYR A 61 74.08 -8.56 -31.69
C TYR A 61 72.94 -7.53 -31.71
N ASN A 62 73.27 -6.24 -31.66
CA ASN A 62 72.25 -5.19 -31.68
C ASN A 62 71.43 -5.22 -32.97
N ASN A 63 72.08 -5.44 -34.13
CA ASN A 63 71.38 -5.57 -35.40
C ASN A 63 70.41 -6.76 -35.39
N ALA A 64 70.82 -7.91 -34.85
CA ALA A 64 69.96 -9.09 -34.72
C ALA A 64 68.77 -8.86 -33.77
N ILE A 65 68.98 -8.17 -32.65
CA ILE A 65 67.88 -7.83 -31.72
C ILE A 65 66.91 -6.83 -32.34
N MET A 66 67.42 -5.84 -33.09
CA MET A 66 66.57 -4.86 -33.76
C MET A 66 65.73 -5.50 -34.87
N SER A 67 66.29 -6.45 -35.62
CA SER A 67 65.51 -7.19 -36.63
C SER A 67 64.41 -8.05 -35.99
N LEU A 68 64.69 -8.79 -34.91
CA LEU A 68 63.66 -9.54 -34.18
C LEU A 68 62.53 -8.64 -33.67
N ARG A 69 62.88 -7.45 -33.13
CA ARG A 69 61.88 -6.47 -32.68
C ARG A 69 61.00 -5.93 -33.80
N GLU A 70 61.55 -5.83 -35.01
CA GLU A 70 60.77 -5.41 -36.18
C GLU A 70 59.78 -6.49 -36.60
N VAL A 71 60.22 -7.75 -36.65
CA VAL A 71 59.35 -8.90 -36.95
C VAL A 71 58.18 -8.96 -35.98
N TRP A 72 58.43 -8.87 -34.67
CA TRP A 72 57.34 -8.88 -33.68
C TRP A 72 56.40 -7.68 -33.80
N ARG A 73 56.91 -6.49 -34.16
CA ARG A 73 56.06 -5.32 -34.43
C ARG A 73 55.16 -5.55 -35.64
N GLN A 74 55.67 -6.19 -36.69
CA GLN A 74 54.90 -6.53 -37.88
C GLN A 74 53.84 -7.60 -37.56
N GLU A 75 54.17 -8.61 -36.78
CA GLU A 75 53.20 -9.63 -36.34
C GLU A 75 52.08 -9.04 -35.47
N LEU A 76 52.39 -8.12 -34.57
CA LEU A 76 51.38 -7.43 -33.75
C LEU A 76 50.45 -6.61 -34.62
N LYS A 77 51.00 -5.80 -35.54
CA LYS A 77 50.20 -5.05 -36.51
C LYS A 77 49.35 -5.97 -37.39
N ALA A 78 49.91 -7.08 -37.86
CA ALA A 78 49.18 -8.06 -38.66
C ALA A 78 48.02 -8.67 -37.88
N LYS A 79 48.19 -8.97 -36.58
CA LYS A 79 47.11 -9.44 -35.70
C LYS A 79 46.04 -8.38 -35.46
N GLU A 80 46.42 -7.13 -35.28
CA GLU A 80 45.50 -6.00 -35.17
C GLU A 80 44.68 -5.84 -36.46
N THR A 81 45.32 -5.90 -37.63
CA THR A 81 44.63 -5.83 -38.93
C THR A 81 43.82 -7.09 -39.25
N ALA A 82 44.25 -8.26 -38.77
CA ALA A 82 43.50 -9.52 -38.89
C ALA A 82 42.31 -9.59 -37.91
N GLY A 83 42.16 -8.59 -37.03
CA GLY A 83 40.94 -8.32 -36.27
C GLY A 83 39.70 -8.09 -37.15
N THR A 84 39.84 -8.06 -38.48
CA THR A 84 38.75 -8.16 -39.46
C THR A 84 37.84 -9.38 -39.26
N GLY A 85 38.32 -10.46 -38.65
CA GLY A 85 37.45 -11.57 -38.22
C GLY A 85 36.52 -11.22 -37.05
N MET A 86 36.93 -10.30 -36.18
CA MET A 86 36.08 -9.81 -35.07
C MET A 86 35.01 -8.85 -35.56
N GLU A 87 35.29 -8.04 -36.59
CA GLU A 87 34.29 -7.15 -37.19
C GLU A 87 33.18 -7.96 -37.88
N HIS A 88 33.54 -8.99 -38.65
CA HIS A 88 32.55 -9.89 -39.25
C HIS A 88 31.72 -10.63 -38.19
N MET A 89 32.36 -11.17 -37.15
CA MET A 89 31.66 -11.81 -36.03
C MET A 89 30.70 -10.84 -35.34
N ARG A 90 31.11 -9.59 -35.15
CA ARG A 90 30.29 -8.55 -34.56
C ARG A 90 29.09 -8.19 -35.44
N GLU A 91 29.27 -8.08 -36.75
CA GLU A 91 28.16 -7.84 -37.68
C GLU A 91 27.13 -8.99 -37.67
N GLU A 92 27.59 -10.23 -37.55
CA GLU A 92 26.71 -11.39 -37.41
C GLU A 92 25.95 -11.35 -36.07
N GLU A 93 26.63 -11.05 -34.97
CA GLU A 93 26.02 -10.87 -33.64
C GLU A 93 24.98 -9.75 -33.62
N GLU A 94 25.27 -8.62 -34.28
CA GLU A 94 24.33 -7.49 -34.37
C GLU A 94 23.07 -7.88 -35.16
N ARG A 95 23.20 -8.64 -36.25
CA ARG A 95 22.05 -9.15 -37.02
C ARG A 95 21.21 -10.15 -36.24
N GLU A 96 21.86 -11.04 -35.49
CA GLU A 96 21.16 -11.98 -34.60
C GLU A 96 20.40 -11.25 -33.51
N LEU A 97 21.03 -10.24 -32.90
CA LEU A 97 20.42 -9.40 -31.88
C LEU A 97 19.19 -8.66 -32.41
N ASP A 98 19.29 -8.05 -33.59
CA ASP A 98 18.17 -7.36 -34.24
C ASP A 98 16.99 -8.32 -34.51
N GLY A 99 17.29 -9.56 -34.94
CA GLY A 99 16.29 -10.61 -35.13
C GLY A 99 15.56 -10.98 -33.84
N LEU A 100 16.31 -11.13 -32.74
CA LEU A 100 15.74 -11.41 -31.41
C LEU A 100 14.90 -10.25 -30.88
N LEU A 101 15.34 -9.01 -31.11
CA LEU A 101 14.62 -7.82 -30.69
C LEU A 101 13.26 -7.72 -31.41
N ALA A 102 13.24 -7.92 -32.73
CA ALA A 102 12.02 -7.93 -33.52
C ALA A 102 11.04 -9.04 -33.08
N ALA A 103 11.54 -10.23 -32.75
CA ALA A 103 10.71 -11.31 -32.21
C ALA A 103 10.12 -10.96 -30.83
N ALA A 104 10.92 -10.33 -29.96
CA ALA A 104 10.48 -9.89 -28.65
C ALA A 104 9.42 -8.78 -28.73
N GLU A 105 9.58 -7.84 -29.66
CA GLU A 105 8.60 -6.78 -29.94
C GLU A 105 7.25 -7.36 -30.35
N ARG A 106 7.22 -8.28 -31.32
CA ARG A 106 5.98 -8.97 -31.75
C ARG A 106 5.28 -9.67 -30.59
N HIS A 107 6.03 -10.41 -29.77
CA HIS A 107 5.45 -11.08 -28.60
C HIS A 107 4.93 -10.07 -27.55
N ASN A 108 5.60 -8.93 -27.39
CA ASN A 108 5.13 -7.87 -26.50
C ASN A 108 3.85 -7.21 -27.01
N GLU A 109 3.71 -7.00 -28.32
CA GLU A 109 2.49 -6.50 -28.95
C GLU A 109 1.31 -7.45 -28.72
N GLU A 110 1.51 -8.76 -28.93
CA GLU A 110 0.49 -9.77 -28.64
C GLU A 110 0.06 -9.76 -27.17
N ARG A 111 1.02 -9.67 -26.25
CA ARG A 111 0.74 -9.58 -24.81
C ARG A 111 0.02 -8.27 -24.45
N LYS A 112 0.37 -7.16 -25.09
CA LYS A 112 -0.29 -5.87 -24.91
C LYS A 112 -1.75 -5.94 -25.36
N ALA A 113 -2.02 -6.54 -26.51
CA ALA A 113 -3.38 -6.74 -27.00
C ALA A 113 -4.21 -7.63 -26.05
N LYS A 114 -3.66 -8.75 -25.60
CA LYS A 114 -4.31 -9.63 -24.60
C LYS A 114 -4.57 -8.92 -23.27
N ARG A 115 -3.68 -8.03 -22.85
CA ARG A 115 -3.87 -7.23 -21.63
C ARG A 115 -4.99 -6.22 -21.82
N ALA A 116 -4.99 -5.47 -22.93
CA ALA A 116 -6.03 -4.50 -23.24
C ALA A 116 -7.42 -5.14 -23.27
N ALA A 117 -7.57 -6.31 -23.90
CA ALA A 117 -8.85 -7.03 -23.91
C ALA A 117 -9.33 -7.40 -22.49
N ARG A 118 -8.44 -7.90 -21.62
CA ARG A 118 -8.79 -8.19 -20.22
C ARG A 118 -9.15 -6.93 -19.44
N GLU A 119 -8.38 -5.86 -19.59
CA GLU A 119 -8.66 -4.59 -18.94
C GLU A 119 -10.01 -4.02 -19.40
N GLU A 120 -10.36 -4.15 -20.68
CA GLU A 120 -11.69 -3.75 -21.19
C GLU A 120 -12.84 -4.56 -20.58
N GLU A 121 -12.65 -5.88 -20.42
CA GLU A 121 -13.63 -6.76 -19.77
C GLU A 121 -13.81 -6.40 -18.28
N GLU A 122 -12.71 -6.25 -17.53
CA GLU A 122 -12.72 -5.84 -16.13
C GLU A 122 -13.34 -4.43 -15.96
N MET A 123 -13.03 -3.50 -16.85
CA MET A 123 -13.63 -2.16 -16.87
C MET A 123 -15.14 -2.21 -17.16
N ARG A 124 -15.61 -3.16 -17.96
CA ARG A 124 -17.05 -3.34 -18.24
C ARG A 124 -17.76 -3.91 -17.01
N GLU A 125 -17.16 -4.86 -16.32
CA GLU A 125 -17.70 -5.47 -15.10
C GLU A 125 -17.80 -4.46 -13.97
N THR A 126 -16.71 -3.75 -13.67
CA THR A 126 -16.66 -2.69 -12.65
C THR A 126 -17.66 -1.57 -12.93
N ARG A 127 -17.85 -1.15 -14.19
CA ARG A 127 -18.91 -0.20 -14.57
C ARG A 127 -20.30 -0.76 -14.28
N GLY A 128 -20.52 -2.04 -14.54
CA GLY A 128 -21.79 -2.72 -14.24
C GLY A 128 -22.09 -2.74 -12.74
N GLU A 129 -21.10 -3.04 -11.90
CA GLU A 129 -21.22 -3.02 -10.44
C GLU A 129 -21.49 -1.61 -9.93
N MET A 130 -20.76 -0.61 -10.42
CA MET A 130 -20.96 0.79 -10.04
C MET A 130 -22.36 1.30 -10.40
N LEU A 131 -22.90 0.92 -11.56
CA LEU A 131 -24.27 1.28 -11.93
C LEU A 131 -25.31 0.66 -10.98
N ARG A 132 -25.10 -0.59 -10.55
CA ARG A 132 -25.99 -1.23 -9.56
C ARG A 132 -25.93 -0.53 -8.22
N GLU A 133 -24.73 -0.18 -7.74
CA GLU A 133 -24.57 0.54 -6.48
C GLU A 133 -25.25 1.93 -6.53
N ILE A 134 -25.17 2.62 -7.67
CA ILE A 134 -25.85 3.90 -7.88
C ILE A 134 -27.38 3.71 -7.85
N GLU A 135 -27.90 2.66 -8.49
CA GLU A 135 -29.32 2.36 -8.51
C GLU A 135 -29.85 2.02 -7.11
N GLU A 136 -29.13 1.19 -6.36
CA GLU A 136 -29.47 0.85 -4.97
C GLU A 136 -29.51 2.09 -4.07
N LYS A 137 -28.48 2.96 -4.14
CA LYS A 137 -28.46 4.21 -3.38
C LYS A 137 -29.61 5.15 -3.76
N LEU A 138 -29.92 5.26 -5.05
CA LEU A 138 -31.01 6.10 -5.51
C LEU A 138 -32.38 5.59 -5.00
N GLU A 139 -32.56 4.27 -4.95
CA GLU A 139 -33.77 3.67 -4.35
C GLU A 139 -33.85 3.93 -2.84
N GLU A 140 -32.74 3.79 -2.11
CA GLU A 140 -32.67 4.08 -0.68
C GLU A 140 -33.00 5.54 -0.39
N ASP A 141 -32.39 6.47 -1.13
CA ASP A 141 -32.65 7.90 -1.02
C ASP A 141 -34.12 8.22 -1.31
N ARG A 142 -34.70 7.59 -2.35
CA ARG A 142 -36.12 7.75 -2.68
C ARG A 142 -37.02 7.24 -1.56
N ARG A 143 -36.77 6.05 -1.02
CA ARG A 143 -37.54 5.49 0.11
C ARG A 143 -37.45 6.38 1.35
N THR A 144 -36.26 6.89 1.63
CA THR A 144 -36.00 7.80 2.75
C THR A 144 -36.73 9.12 2.56
N ALA A 145 -36.71 9.69 1.36
CA ALA A 145 -37.44 10.90 1.02
C ALA A 145 -38.97 10.70 1.13
N GLU A 146 -39.50 9.57 0.63
CA GLU A 146 -40.92 9.23 0.74
C GLU A 146 -41.37 9.06 2.20
N ASN A 147 -40.57 8.38 3.03
CA ASN A 147 -40.86 8.21 4.46
C ASN A 147 -40.79 9.55 5.21
N SER A 148 -39.75 10.35 4.97
CA SER A 148 -39.62 11.68 5.56
C SER A 148 -40.80 12.58 5.17
N ALA A 149 -41.24 12.54 3.90
CA ALA A 149 -42.40 13.29 3.44
C ALA A 149 -43.71 12.85 4.14
N LYS A 150 -43.89 11.54 4.36
CA LYS A 150 -45.04 11.01 5.13
C LYS A 150 -45.01 11.48 6.58
N GLU A 151 -43.85 11.44 7.22
CA GLU A 151 -43.68 11.91 8.61
C GLU A 151 -44.00 13.40 8.74
N VAL A 152 -43.51 14.22 7.81
CA VAL A 152 -43.80 15.66 7.78
C VAL A 152 -45.30 15.91 7.59
N ARG A 153 -45.96 15.20 6.67
CA ARG A 153 -47.42 15.31 6.49
C ARG A 153 -48.19 14.93 7.75
N ALA A 154 -47.84 13.81 8.38
CA ALA A 154 -48.46 13.38 9.63
C ALA A 154 -48.18 14.36 10.79
N ALA A 155 -47.03 15.03 10.80
CA ALA A 155 -46.72 16.10 11.75
C ALA A 155 -47.58 17.35 11.49
N ILE A 156 -47.80 17.73 10.23
CA ILE A 156 -48.68 18.84 9.86
C ILE A 156 -50.12 18.54 10.31
N GLU A 157 -50.62 17.34 10.04
CA GLU A 157 -51.96 16.90 10.49
C GLU A 157 -52.09 16.95 12.02
N ARG A 158 -51.10 16.45 12.76
CA ARG A 158 -51.08 16.55 14.23
C ARG A 158 -51.01 17.98 14.74
N SER A 159 -50.28 18.86 14.02
CA SER A 159 -50.11 20.25 14.43
C SER A 159 -51.41 21.05 14.40
N ALA A 160 -52.38 20.64 13.57
CA ALA A 160 -53.71 21.25 13.56
C ALA A 160 -54.47 21.06 14.89
N HIS A 161 -54.10 20.04 15.67
CA HIS A 161 -54.70 19.76 16.98
C HIS A 161 -53.92 20.34 18.16
N PHE A 162 -52.86 21.12 17.93
CA PHE A 162 -52.09 21.76 18.99
C PHE A 162 -52.84 22.95 19.62
N VAL A 163 -52.60 23.15 20.91
CA VAL A 163 -53.22 24.23 21.67
C VAL A 163 -52.47 25.53 21.42
N ASN A 164 -53.17 26.50 20.82
CA ASN A 164 -52.68 27.86 20.61
C ASN A 164 -53.20 28.79 21.72
N ARG A 165 -52.63 30.01 21.81
CA ARG A 165 -53.06 31.03 22.80
C ARG A 165 -54.56 31.33 22.71
N GLU A 166 -55.13 31.24 21.52
CA GLU A 166 -56.55 31.52 21.25
C GLU A 166 -57.47 30.36 21.68
N ASN A 167 -57.04 29.11 21.56
CA ASN A 167 -57.83 27.90 21.90
C ASN A 167 -57.47 27.34 23.31
N LEU A 168 -56.81 28.15 24.14
CA LEU A 168 -56.28 27.69 25.42
C LEU A 168 -57.39 27.43 26.45
N GLU A 169 -58.30 28.39 26.62
CA GLU A 169 -59.35 28.29 27.64
C GLU A 169 -60.36 27.18 27.30
N GLU A 170 -60.76 27.05 26.03
CA GLU A 170 -61.68 26.01 25.55
C GLU A 170 -61.09 24.60 25.72
N SER A 171 -59.79 24.42 25.41
CA SER A 171 -59.11 23.13 25.58
C SER A 171 -58.95 22.73 27.05
N ILE A 172 -58.72 23.70 27.97
CA ILE A 172 -58.68 23.45 29.41
C ILE A 172 -60.03 22.94 29.92
N LEU A 173 -61.14 23.59 29.53
CA LEU A 173 -62.49 23.16 29.93
C LEU A 173 -62.81 21.76 29.41
N LYS A 174 -62.52 21.48 28.13
CA LYS A 174 -62.72 20.16 27.53
C LYS A 174 -61.93 19.07 28.26
N ALA A 175 -60.68 19.34 28.63
CA ALA A 175 -59.85 18.40 29.39
C ALA A 175 -60.38 18.15 30.80
N LEU A 176 -60.95 19.16 31.46
CA LEU A 176 -61.58 19.04 32.79
C LEU A 176 -62.92 18.31 32.75
N ASP A 177 -63.62 18.35 31.62
CA ASP A 177 -64.91 17.65 31.44
C ASP A 177 -64.73 16.19 31.01
N SER A 178 -63.65 15.87 30.29
CA SER A 178 -63.37 14.53 29.78
C SER A 178 -62.00 13.99 30.26
N PRO A 179 -61.90 13.44 31.48
CA PRO A 179 -60.68 12.78 31.93
C PRO A 179 -60.39 11.52 31.10
N THR A 180 -59.15 11.39 30.63
CA THR A 180 -58.69 10.21 29.87
C THR A 180 -57.84 9.32 30.78
N VAL A 181 -58.12 8.02 30.80
CA VAL A 181 -57.37 7.02 31.57
C VAL A 181 -56.49 6.22 30.62
N TYR A 182 -55.19 6.18 30.90
CA TYR A 182 -54.21 5.41 30.14
C TYR A 182 -53.83 4.09 30.84
N ASP A 183 -54.45 3.80 31.98
CA ASP A 183 -54.17 2.60 32.76
C ASP A 183 -54.77 1.38 32.06
N TYR A 184 -53.93 0.37 31.83
CA TYR A 184 -54.34 -0.92 31.31
C TYR A 184 -53.48 -2.04 31.89
N ALA A 185 -54.09 -3.18 32.16
CA ALA A 185 -53.40 -4.40 32.56
C ALA A 185 -53.09 -5.27 31.33
N ILE A 186 -51.99 -6.02 31.38
CA ILE A 186 -51.61 -6.98 30.33
C ILE A 186 -51.51 -8.37 30.95
N ASP A 187 -52.23 -9.33 30.37
CA ASP A 187 -52.11 -10.74 30.76
C ASP A 187 -50.79 -11.37 30.30
N ARG A 188 -50.43 -12.53 30.85
CA ARG A 188 -49.31 -13.36 30.37
C ARG A 188 -49.44 -13.77 28.89
N SER A 189 -50.65 -13.76 28.35
CA SER A 189 -50.95 -14.00 26.93
C SER A 189 -50.88 -12.74 26.06
N GLY A 190 -50.50 -11.59 26.62
CA GLY A 190 -50.38 -10.31 25.91
C GLY A 190 -51.70 -9.56 25.66
N LYS A 191 -52.83 -10.05 26.20
CA LYS A 191 -54.13 -9.38 26.04
C LYS A 191 -54.22 -8.16 26.97
N LYS A 192 -54.60 -7.01 26.41
CA LYS A 192 -54.78 -5.74 27.15
C LYS A 192 -56.20 -5.62 27.69
N TYR A 193 -56.32 -5.25 28.97
CA TYR A 193 -57.57 -4.91 29.64
C TYR A 193 -57.51 -3.43 30.02
N ILE A 194 -58.38 -2.64 29.40
CA ILE A 194 -58.42 -1.19 29.56
C ILE A 194 -59.57 -0.86 30.51
N GLU A 195 -59.33 0.03 31.47
CA GLU A 195 -60.37 0.52 32.37
C GLU A 195 -61.26 1.55 31.66
N GLU A 196 -62.57 1.55 31.96
CA GLU A 196 -63.51 2.49 31.36
C GLU A 196 -63.28 3.92 31.89
N PRO A 197 -63.44 4.97 31.05
CA PRO A 197 -63.20 6.33 31.47
C PRO A 197 -64.21 6.77 32.56
N PRO A 198 -63.75 7.49 33.60
CA PRO A 198 -64.61 7.88 34.71
C PRO A 198 -65.58 8.99 34.28
N VAL A 199 -66.88 8.80 34.56
CA VAL A 199 -67.93 9.78 34.24
C VAL A 199 -68.01 10.84 35.35
N LYS A 200 -67.89 12.12 34.98
CA LYS A 200 -67.89 13.26 35.92
C LYS A 200 -69.23 13.46 36.64
N TYR A 201 -70.35 13.18 35.97
CA TYR A 201 -71.69 13.23 36.53
C TYR A 201 -72.30 11.83 36.55
N GLN A 202 -72.79 11.38 37.71
CA GLN A 202 -73.59 10.16 37.78
C GLN A 202 -74.98 10.48 37.21
N GLU A 203 -75.25 10.09 35.97
CA GLU A 203 -76.58 10.22 35.39
C GLU A 203 -77.51 9.19 36.04
N GLY A 204 -78.45 9.67 36.87
CA GLY A 204 -79.41 8.84 37.60
C GLY A 204 -79.90 9.49 38.89
N THR A 205 -80.97 8.94 39.47
CA THR A 205 -81.44 9.37 40.79
C THR A 205 -80.32 9.11 41.80
N PRO A 206 -79.85 10.11 42.57
CA PRO A 206 -78.74 9.93 43.49
C PRO A 206 -79.04 8.75 44.41
N THR A 207 -78.22 7.69 44.33
CA THR A 207 -78.36 6.56 45.22
C THR A 207 -78.23 7.09 46.64
N ARG A 208 -79.33 7.05 47.40
CA ARG A 208 -79.40 7.39 48.82
C ARG A 208 -78.20 6.73 49.50
N GLN A 209 -77.24 7.54 49.96
CA GLN A 209 -76.07 7.08 50.68
C GLN A 209 -76.53 6.20 51.85
N LYS A 210 -76.50 4.87 51.67
CA LYS A 210 -76.37 3.98 52.81
C LYS A 210 -74.92 4.13 53.23
N GLY A 211 -74.72 4.54 54.48
CA GLY A 211 -73.42 4.90 55.04
C GLY A 211 -72.32 3.88 54.72
N ARG A 212 -71.07 4.35 54.84
CA ARG A 212 -69.84 3.59 54.60
C ARG A 212 -69.97 2.14 55.04
N LEU A 213 -69.71 1.21 54.11
CA LEU A 213 -69.80 -0.24 54.28
C LEU A 213 -68.82 -0.81 55.35
N TYR A 214 -68.01 0.03 55.98
CA TYR A 214 -66.95 -0.36 56.92
C TYR A 214 -67.37 -0.30 58.40
N GLU A 215 -68.62 0.05 58.74
CA GLU A 215 -69.10 0.02 60.14
C GLU A 215 -69.67 -1.35 60.59
N LYS A 216 -69.62 -2.38 59.74
CA LYS A 216 -69.91 -3.76 60.15
C LYS A 216 -68.67 -4.62 59.96
N THR A 217 -67.82 -4.70 60.99
CA THR A 217 -67.08 -5.92 61.39
C THR A 217 -66.06 -5.63 62.51
N LEU A 218 -66.56 -5.46 63.75
CA LEU A 218 -65.91 -5.98 64.96
C LEU A 218 -67.01 -6.25 66.01
N GLY A 219 -67.65 -7.40 65.87
CA GLY A 219 -68.60 -8.00 66.82
C GLY A 219 -68.58 -9.52 66.64
N PRO A 220 -68.76 -10.33 67.70
CA PRO A 220 -68.03 -11.58 67.87
C PRO A 220 -68.44 -12.67 66.87
N PHE A 221 -67.43 -13.40 66.38
CA PHE A 221 -67.56 -14.61 65.59
C PHE A 221 -68.58 -15.57 66.23
N LYS A 222 -69.60 -15.99 65.47
CA LYS A 222 -70.37 -17.21 65.74
C LYS A 222 -70.26 -18.15 64.55
N ALA A 223 -69.90 -19.39 64.84
CA ALA A 223 -69.44 -20.42 63.90
C ALA A 223 -70.58 -21.15 63.17
N ALA A 224 -71.49 -20.44 62.48
CA ALA A 224 -72.69 -21.07 61.91
C ALA A 224 -72.85 -21.00 60.38
N ASP A 225 -72.06 -20.22 59.63
CA ASP A 225 -72.32 -20.00 58.20
C ASP A 225 -71.39 -20.78 57.25
N ALA A 226 -70.69 -21.80 57.75
CA ALA A 226 -69.75 -22.62 56.96
C ALA A 226 -70.41 -23.70 56.06
N GLU A 227 -71.74 -23.78 55.96
CA GLU A 227 -72.43 -24.91 55.31
C GLU A 227 -73.24 -24.58 54.04
N LYS A 228 -72.96 -23.48 53.34
CA LYS A 228 -73.64 -23.21 52.05
C LYS A 228 -72.66 -22.87 50.93
N THR A 229 -71.81 -23.84 50.61
CA THR A 229 -71.07 -23.90 49.34
C THR A 229 -71.27 -25.28 48.71
N THR A 230 -72.47 -25.50 48.18
CA THR A 230 -72.71 -26.49 47.12
C THR A 230 -73.86 -25.99 46.26
N VAL A 231 -73.66 -26.10 44.93
CA VAL A 231 -74.62 -26.11 43.82
C VAL A 231 -74.42 -24.96 42.81
N VAL A 232 -73.80 -25.38 41.69
CA VAL A 232 -73.72 -24.86 40.30
C VAL A 232 -72.94 -23.57 40.06
#